data_AF-A0A971QTP9-F1
#
_entry.id   AF-A0A971QTP9-F1
#
_cell.length_a   1.000
_cell.length_b   1.000
_cell.length_c   1.000
_cell.angle_alpha   90.00
_cell.angle_beta   90.00
_cell.angle_gamma   90.00
#
_symmetry.space_group_name_H-M   'P 1'
#
loop_
_entity.id
_entity.type
_entity.pdbx_description
1 polymer ?
#
loop_
_entity_poly.entity_id
_entity_poly.type
_entity_poly.pdbx_seq_one_letter_code
_entity_poly.pdbx_strand_id
1 'polypeptide(L)'
;MKARNFLFMVLLAAAAGCAKAPVQLPLVDPAAFGGELDGKKVELFTLKNESGMTVQITNFGGRVVDLWVPDKNGKMEDVVLGYATLDGYLQSNEIYFGTLVGRYGNRIGQARFAIGDSVYVLAANNGANHLHGGVKGFNNVVWDAVQNDEGTLLLSYLSPDGEEGYPGNLQVNVTYELTSDNELKIEYRATTDKATPVNLTHHSYFNLKGAGVGDINDHLLMINAAAFTPVDSGLIPTGEIASVEGTPFDFRQPTAVGARVNEDHQQLKYGLGYDHNWVLTPADSGLTLAARVVEPVSGRTMEVYTNEPGIQFYGGNFLNGQDTGKNGMVYHHRGALCLETQHFPDSPNQQQFPSTLLEPGQEYYSVCIYKFGVEDTAAK
;
A
#
# COMPACT_ATOMS: atom_id res chain seq x y z
N MET A 1 -87.21 -4.89 1.06
CA MET A 1 -86.69 -6.27 1.09
C MET A 1 -85.41 -6.31 0.26
N LYS A 2 -84.32 -6.75 0.88
CA LYS A 2 -82.97 -7.06 0.32
C LYS A 2 -82.11 -5.89 -0.19
N ALA A 3 -81.33 -5.33 0.74
CA ALA A 3 -80.04 -4.72 0.50
C ALA A 3 -79.03 -5.78 -0.02
N ARG A 4 -78.14 -5.41 -0.95
CA ARG A 4 -76.95 -6.20 -1.30
C ARG A 4 -75.71 -5.33 -1.15
N ASN A 5 -74.85 -5.78 -0.25
CA ASN A 5 -73.58 -5.19 0.15
C ASN A 5 -72.50 -5.28 -0.95
N PHE A 6 -71.59 -4.31 -0.84
CA PHE A 6 -70.29 -4.10 -1.47
C PHE A 6 -69.44 -5.35 -1.77
N LEU A 7 -68.68 -5.27 -2.86
CA LEU A 7 -67.30 -5.78 -2.89
C LEU A 7 -66.45 -4.91 -3.84
N PHE A 8 -65.68 -3.98 -3.28
CA PHE A 8 -64.59 -3.31 -3.99
C PHE A 8 -63.34 -4.18 -3.81
N MET A 9 -62.89 -4.84 -4.88
CA MET A 9 -61.59 -5.51 -4.92
C MET A 9 -60.52 -4.45 -5.13
N VAL A 10 -59.75 -4.15 -4.08
CA VAL A 10 -58.48 -3.41 -4.21
C VAL A 10 -57.41 -4.44 -4.57
N LEU A 11 -56.89 -4.40 -5.80
CA LEU A 11 -55.66 -5.09 -6.15
C LEU A 11 -54.48 -4.36 -5.48
N LEU A 12 -53.92 -4.94 -4.42
CA LEU A 12 -52.58 -4.59 -3.98
C LEU A 12 -51.58 -5.19 -4.97
N ALA A 13 -50.97 -4.35 -5.82
CA ALA A 13 -49.77 -4.72 -6.53
C ALA A 13 -48.60 -4.69 -5.53
N ALA A 14 -48.21 -5.87 -5.03
CA ALA A 14 -46.99 -6.02 -4.26
C ALA A 14 -45.80 -5.82 -5.21
N ALA A 15 -45.16 -4.65 -5.13
CA ALA A 15 -43.84 -4.44 -5.71
C ALA A 15 -42.84 -5.29 -4.90
N ALA A 16 -42.65 -6.54 -5.29
CA ALA A 16 -41.53 -7.34 -4.85
C ALA A 16 -40.26 -6.71 -5.42
N GLY A 17 -39.65 -5.80 -4.65
CA GLY A 17 -38.30 -5.36 -4.91
C GLY A 17 -37.41 -6.59 -4.95
N CYS A 18 -36.89 -6.92 -6.13
CA CYS A 18 -35.84 -7.90 -6.27
C CYS A 18 -34.62 -7.34 -5.55
N ALA A 19 -34.48 -7.64 -4.26
CA ALA A 19 -33.19 -7.50 -3.59
C ALA A 19 -32.21 -8.38 -4.38
N LYS A 20 -31.28 -7.75 -5.12
CA LYS A 20 -30.20 -8.48 -5.78
C LYS A 20 -29.53 -9.32 -4.71
N ALA A 21 -29.41 -10.63 -4.94
CA ALA A 21 -28.65 -11.49 -4.06
C ALA A 21 -27.25 -10.88 -3.87
N PRO A 22 -26.70 -10.85 -2.64
CA PRO A 22 -25.37 -10.31 -2.41
C PRO A 22 -24.37 -11.02 -3.33
N VAL A 23 -23.53 -10.24 -4.01
CA VAL A 23 -22.47 -10.76 -4.88
C VAL A 23 -21.52 -11.58 -4.01
N GLN A 24 -21.39 -12.87 -4.30
CA GLN A 24 -20.42 -13.73 -3.63
C GLN A 24 -19.04 -13.48 -4.26
N LEU A 25 -18.15 -12.84 -3.50
CA LEU A 25 -16.77 -12.60 -3.93
C LEU A 25 -15.97 -13.91 -3.88
N PRO A 26 -15.11 -14.19 -4.87
CA PRO A 26 -14.20 -15.33 -4.85
C PRO A 26 -12.99 -15.02 -3.95
N LEU A 27 -13.25 -14.87 -2.65
CA LEU A 27 -12.22 -14.65 -1.63
C LEU A 27 -11.25 -15.83 -1.57
N VAL A 28 -10.01 -15.55 -1.18
CA VAL A 28 -9.01 -16.58 -0.91
C VAL A 28 -9.43 -17.42 0.29
N ASP A 29 -9.25 -18.74 0.18
CA ASP A 29 -9.57 -19.70 1.24
C ASP A 29 -8.60 -19.50 2.43
N PRO A 30 -9.09 -19.18 3.64
CA PRO A 30 -8.23 -19.04 4.82
C PRO A 30 -7.39 -20.28 5.13
N ALA A 31 -7.84 -21.48 4.75
CA ALA A 31 -7.07 -22.71 4.93
C ALA A 31 -5.77 -22.72 4.11
N ALA A 32 -5.69 -21.96 3.01
CA ALA A 32 -4.50 -21.83 2.18
C ALA A 32 -3.36 -21.04 2.84
N PHE A 33 -3.65 -20.35 3.95
CA PHE A 33 -2.67 -19.66 4.78
C PHE A 33 -2.42 -20.38 6.11
N GLY A 34 -3.08 -21.51 6.35
CA GLY A 34 -2.88 -22.30 7.54
C GLY A 34 -1.46 -22.86 7.61
N GLY A 35 -0.74 -22.56 8.68
CA GLY A 35 0.61 -23.05 8.90
C GLY A 35 1.25 -22.47 10.15
N GLU A 36 2.51 -22.80 10.36
CA GLU A 36 3.35 -22.23 11.41
C GLU A 36 4.69 -21.82 10.82
N LEU A 37 5.11 -20.59 11.07
CA LEU A 37 6.43 -20.08 10.73
C LEU A 37 7.07 -19.50 11.99
N ASP A 38 8.31 -19.89 12.27
CA ASP A 38 9.07 -19.46 13.45
C ASP A 38 8.31 -19.62 14.78
N GLY A 39 7.55 -20.71 14.94
CA GLY A 39 6.77 -20.96 16.16
C GLY A 39 5.47 -20.16 16.27
N LYS A 40 5.08 -19.42 15.22
CA LYS A 40 3.87 -18.61 15.19
C LYS A 40 2.91 -19.09 14.11
N LYS A 41 1.63 -19.14 14.46
CA LYS A 41 0.56 -19.52 13.54
C LYS A 41 0.36 -18.43 12.48
N VAL A 42 0.25 -18.85 11.23
CA VAL A 42 -0.14 -17.98 10.12
C VAL A 42 -1.63 -18.13 9.87
N GLU A 43 -2.30 -16.99 9.68
CA GLU A 43 -3.75 -16.88 9.51
C GLU A 43 -4.10 -15.83 8.44
N LEU A 44 -5.31 -15.92 7.91
CA LEU A 44 -5.89 -14.97 6.97
C LEU A 44 -7.16 -14.39 7.59
N PHE A 45 -7.19 -13.07 7.74
CA PHE A 45 -8.26 -12.29 8.34
C PHE A 45 -9.06 -11.60 7.23
N THR A 46 -10.38 -11.55 7.36
CA THR A 46 -11.25 -10.87 6.40
C THR A 46 -11.90 -9.69 7.08
N LEU A 47 -11.74 -8.49 6.50
CA LEU A 47 -12.44 -7.29 6.93
C LEU A 47 -13.46 -6.91 5.86
N LYS A 48 -14.66 -6.52 6.27
CA LYS A 48 -15.75 -6.14 5.37
C LYS A 48 -16.51 -4.94 5.91
N ASN A 49 -16.81 -3.99 5.03
CA ASN A 49 -17.68 -2.86 5.38
C ASN A 49 -19.11 -3.03 4.87
N GLU A 50 -20.00 -2.16 5.33
CA GLU A 50 -21.42 -2.16 4.95
C GLU A 50 -21.65 -1.86 3.47
N SER A 51 -20.71 -1.15 2.83
CA SER A 51 -20.70 -0.80 1.40
C SER A 51 -20.29 -1.97 0.49
N GLY A 52 -19.87 -3.11 1.07
CA GLY A 52 -19.50 -4.32 0.36
C GLY A 52 -18.04 -4.45 -0.06
N MET A 53 -17.22 -3.41 0.18
CA MET A 53 -15.77 -3.51 0.04
C MET A 53 -15.25 -4.56 1.04
N THR A 54 -14.33 -5.39 0.59
CA THR A 54 -13.80 -6.53 1.36
C THR A 54 -12.30 -6.61 1.14
N VAL A 55 -11.54 -6.83 2.21
CA VAL A 55 -10.08 -6.99 2.17
C VAL A 55 -9.70 -8.23 2.98
N GLN A 56 -8.81 -9.06 2.45
CA GLN A 56 -8.18 -10.12 3.22
C GLN A 56 -6.74 -9.78 3.54
N ILE A 57 -6.35 -9.97 4.81
CA ILE A 57 -5.03 -9.62 5.33
C ILE A 57 -4.45 -10.83 6.05
N THR A 58 -3.21 -11.22 5.75
CA THR A 58 -2.52 -12.25 6.53
C THR A 58 -1.58 -11.63 7.56
N ASN A 59 -1.46 -12.26 8.73
CA ASN A 59 -0.46 -11.84 9.73
C ASN A 59 0.98 -12.19 9.32
N PHE A 60 1.21 -12.92 8.21
CA PHE A 60 2.54 -13.06 7.63
C PHE A 60 2.96 -11.77 6.89
N GLY A 61 3.84 -11.02 7.55
CA GLY A 61 4.25 -9.65 7.22
C GLY A 61 3.12 -8.64 7.06
N GLY A 62 1.96 -8.92 7.66
CA GLY A 62 0.80 -8.05 7.63
C GLY A 62 0.30 -7.73 6.22
N ARG A 63 0.29 -8.72 5.32
CA ARG A 63 0.01 -8.49 3.91
C ARG A 63 -1.45 -8.28 3.61
N VAL A 64 -1.77 -7.26 2.83
CA VAL A 64 -3.03 -7.22 2.08
C VAL A 64 -2.94 -8.25 0.95
N VAL A 65 -3.71 -9.33 1.08
CA VAL A 65 -3.74 -10.46 0.16
C VAL A 65 -4.69 -10.19 -1.01
N ASP A 66 -5.88 -9.66 -0.75
CA ASP A 66 -6.83 -9.20 -1.77
C ASP A 66 -7.58 -7.95 -1.32
N LEU A 67 -8.11 -7.18 -2.28
CA LEU A 67 -8.85 -5.95 -2.00
C LEU A 67 -9.92 -5.73 -3.06
N TRP A 68 -11.16 -6.03 -2.71
CA TRP A 68 -12.29 -6.03 -3.64
C TRP A 68 -12.99 -4.67 -3.66
N VAL A 69 -12.99 -3.99 -4.81
CA VAL A 69 -13.50 -2.63 -4.99
C VAL A 69 -14.51 -2.57 -6.15
N PRO A 70 -15.67 -1.89 -5.99
CA PRO A 70 -16.66 -1.76 -7.06
C PRO A 70 -16.22 -0.77 -8.14
N ASP A 71 -16.59 -1.04 -9.40
CA ASP A 71 -16.55 -0.06 -10.48
C ASP A 71 -17.84 0.79 -10.53
N LYS A 72 -17.93 1.73 -11.49
CA LYS A 72 -19.12 2.59 -11.67
C LYS A 72 -20.42 1.84 -11.98
N ASN A 73 -20.34 0.57 -12.38
CA ASN A 73 -21.49 -0.31 -12.61
C ASN A 73 -21.77 -1.27 -11.42
N GLY A 74 -20.99 -1.17 -10.34
CA GLY A 74 -21.08 -2.04 -9.17
C GLY A 74 -20.41 -3.41 -9.35
N LYS A 75 -19.59 -3.61 -10.40
CA LYS A 75 -18.80 -4.85 -10.55
C LYS A 75 -17.59 -4.79 -9.61
N MET A 76 -17.50 -5.76 -8.71
CA MET A 76 -16.36 -5.92 -7.81
C MET A 76 -15.17 -6.54 -8.55
N GLU A 77 -13.98 -6.06 -8.24
CA GLU A 77 -12.71 -6.63 -8.72
C GLU A 77 -11.65 -6.52 -7.60
N ASP A 78 -10.78 -7.52 -7.50
CA ASP A 78 -9.59 -7.48 -6.66
C ASP A 78 -8.55 -6.57 -7.32
N VAL A 79 -8.20 -5.45 -6.68
CA VAL A 79 -7.33 -4.41 -7.27
C VAL A 79 -5.88 -4.47 -6.80
N VAL A 80 -5.48 -5.50 -6.03
CA VAL A 80 -4.09 -5.64 -5.55
C VAL A 80 -3.43 -6.92 -6.07
N LEU A 81 -2.13 -6.87 -6.37
CA LEU A 81 -1.38 -8.09 -6.70
C LEU A 81 -1.03 -8.87 -5.43
N GLY A 82 -0.91 -10.20 -5.56
CA GLY A 82 -0.54 -11.08 -4.45
C GLY A 82 -0.68 -12.56 -4.80
N TYR A 83 -0.55 -13.43 -3.81
CA TYR A 83 -0.65 -14.88 -3.99
C TYR A 83 -1.83 -15.45 -3.20
N ALA A 84 -2.38 -16.57 -3.67
CA ALA A 84 -3.55 -17.20 -3.04
C ALA A 84 -3.19 -18.15 -1.88
N THR A 85 -1.91 -18.35 -1.58
CA THR A 85 -1.46 -19.31 -0.56
C THR A 85 -0.22 -18.79 0.17
N LEU A 86 0.02 -19.29 1.39
CA LEU A 86 1.25 -19.01 2.14
C LEU A 86 2.50 -19.47 1.37
N ASP A 87 2.47 -20.68 0.80
CA ASP A 87 3.57 -21.22 0.00
C ASP A 87 3.88 -20.34 -1.23
N GLY A 88 2.86 -19.73 -1.84
CA GLY A 88 3.03 -18.79 -2.95
C GLY A 88 3.85 -17.58 -2.53
N TYR A 89 3.60 -17.02 -1.34
CA TYR A 89 4.44 -15.95 -0.79
C TYR A 89 5.85 -16.43 -0.46
N LEU A 90 6.02 -17.62 0.12
CA LEU A 90 7.34 -18.15 0.52
C LEU A 90 8.24 -18.52 -0.67
N GLN A 91 7.66 -18.87 -1.81
CA GLN A 91 8.39 -19.30 -3.01
C GLN A 91 8.46 -18.24 -4.11
N SER A 92 7.86 -17.08 -3.87
CA SER A 92 7.79 -15.97 -4.82
C SER A 92 9.14 -15.36 -5.16
N ASN A 93 9.24 -14.77 -6.36
CA ASN A 93 10.38 -13.90 -6.69
C ASN A 93 10.16 -12.50 -6.10
N GLU A 94 8.96 -11.95 -6.26
CA GLU A 94 8.56 -10.68 -5.63
C GLU A 94 7.99 -10.91 -4.23
N ILE A 95 8.79 -10.56 -3.22
CA ILE A 95 8.51 -10.82 -1.80
C ILE A 95 7.76 -9.69 -1.09
N TYR A 96 7.55 -8.54 -1.73
CA TYR A 96 6.96 -7.35 -1.11
C TYR A 96 5.47 -7.12 -1.44
N PHE A 97 4.82 -8.01 -2.20
CA PHE A 97 3.39 -7.83 -2.53
C PHE A 97 2.52 -7.68 -1.28
N GLY A 98 1.96 -6.49 -1.10
CA GLY A 98 0.96 -6.17 -0.09
C GLY A 98 1.50 -6.01 1.32
N THR A 99 2.81 -6.03 1.52
CA THR A 99 3.40 -6.20 2.86
C THR A 99 3.48 -4.92 3.68
N LEU A 100 3.55 -5.07 5.01
CA LEU A 100 4.18 -4.09 5.88
C LEU A 100 5.69 -4.10 5.68
N VAL A 101 6.29 -2.92 5.66
CA VAL A 101 7.72 -2.69 5.46
C VAL A 101 8.30 -2.01 6.69
N GLY A 102 9.45 -2.51 7.16
CA GLY A 102 10.18 -1.97 8.29
C GLY A 102 11.36 -2.88 8.68
N ARG A 103 12.24 -2.47 9.59
CA ARG A 103 12.15 -1.27 10.46
C ARG A 103 12.27 0.06 9.72
N TYR A 104 12.87 0.05 8.52
CA TYR A 104 13.02 1.22 7.66
C TYR A 104 12.58 0.91 6.22
N GLY A 105 11.56 1.62 5.75
CA GLY A 105 11.08 1.61 4.38
C GLY A 105 12.04 2.32 3.42
N ASN A 106 12.12 1.78 2.21
CA ASN A 106 13.06 2.19 1.17
C ASN A 106 14.54 1.95 1.55
N ARG A 107 15.46 2.72 0.97
CA ARG A 107 16.90 2.47 1.00
C ARG A 107 17.63 3.27 2.07
N ILE A 108 18.70 2.67 2.61
CA ILE A 108 19.76 3.33 3.37
C ILE A 108 21.08 3.11 2.61
N GLY A 109 21.73 4.21 2.25
CA GLY A 109 22.95 4.23 1.46
C GLY A 109 24.10 3.48 2.13
N GLN A 110 24.85 2.70 1.35
CA GLN A 110 26.01 1.93 1.83
C GLN A 110 25.71 0.96 2.99
N ALA A 111 24.43 0.61 3.17
CA ALA A 111 23.93 -0.25 4.22
C ALA A 111 24.41 0.14 5.63
N ARG A 112 24.45 1.45 5.92
CA ARG A 112 24.89 1.95 7.23
C ARG A 112 24.31 3.32 7.54
N PHE A 113 24.26 3.64 8.82
CA PHE A 113 23.94 4.98 9.32
C PHE A 113 24.68 5.23 10.64
N ALA A 114 24.62 6.48 11.14
CA ALA A 114 25.19 6.85 12.42
C ALA A 114 24.15 7.47 13.35
N ILE A 115 24.29 7.20 14.66
CA ILE A 115 23.60 7.93 15.73
C ILE A 115 24.68 8.44 16.68
N GLY A 116 24.90 9.75 16.70
CA GLY A 116 26.06 10.34 17.36
C GLY A 116 27.36 9.79 16.77
N ASP A 117 28.27 9.34 17.63
CA ASP A 117 29.56 8.75 17.22
C ASP A 117 29.48 7.25 16.87
N SER A 118 28.31 6.62 17.05
CA SER A 118 28.12 5.18 16.81
C SER A 118 27.67 4.92 15.38
N VAL A 119 28.40 4.08 14.66
CA VAL A 119 28.06 3.62 13.31
C VAL A 119 27.40 2.24 13.39
N TYR A 120 26.25 2.10 12.75
CA TYR A 120 25.51 0.86 12.62
C TYR A 120 25.62 0.33 11.19
N VAL A 121 25.99 -0.94 11.06
CA VAL A 121 26.09 -1.63 9.76
C VAL A 121 24.91 -2.58 9.63
N LEU A 122 24.23 -2.49 8.50
CA LEU A 122 23.04 -3.26 8.15
C LEU A 122 23.37 -4.28 7.06
N ALA A 123 22.43 -5.17 6.78
CA ALA A 123 22.56 -6.08 5.64
C ALA A 123 22.54 -5.29 4.31
N ALA A 124 23.53 -5.50 3.45
CA ALA A 124 23.55 -4.98 2.09
C ALA A 124 22.73 -5.91 1.16
N ASN A 125 21.41 -5.91 1.32
CA ASN A 125 20.49 -6.78 0.58
C ASN A 125 20.06 -6.20 -0.79
N ASN A 126 20.49 -4.97 -1.13
CA ASN A 126 20.24 -4.36 -2.44
C ASN A 126 21.52 -3.73 -3.00
N GLY A 127 22.37 -4.56 -3.62
CA GLY A 127 23.68 -4.13 -4.10
C GLY A 127 24.57 -3.69 -2.93
N ALA A 128 25.04 -2.45 -2.94
CA ALA A 128 25.80 -1.88 -1.82
C ALA A 128 24.91 -1.28 -0.71
N ASN A 129 23.59 -1.24 -0.93
CA ASN A 129 22.64 -0.54 -0.08
C ASN A 129 21.79 -1.51 0.75
N HIS A 130 21.18 -0.99 1.80
CA HIS A 130 20.17 -1.69 2.58
C HIS A 130 18.79 -1.26 2.10
N LEU A 131 17.85 -2.21 1.97
CA LEU A 131 16.51 -1.98 1.44
C LEU A 131 15.44 -2.64 2.32
N HIS A 132 14.38 -1.90 2.62
CA HIS A 132 13.13 -2.40 3.23
C HIS A 132 13.34 -3.21 4.51
N GLY A 133 14.27 -2.77 5.36
CA GLY A 133 14.54 -3.38 6.66
C GLY A 133 15.43 -4.61 6.64
N GLY A 134 15.89 -5.09 5.48
CA GLY A 134 16.95 -6.09 5.39
C GLY A 134 16.53 -7.44 4.82
N VAL A 135 17.26 -8.49 5.17
CA VAL A 135 17.05 -9.84 4.62
C VAL A 135 15.73 -10.44 5.13
N LYS A 136 15.47 -10.29 6.43
CA LYS A 136 14.23 -10.64 7.09
C LYS A 136 13.62 -9.39 7.73
N GLY A 137 13.24 -8.43 6.89
CA GLY A 137 12.47 -7.26 7.31
C GLY A 137 11.08 -7.63 7.81
N PHE A 138 10.28 -6.63 8.17
CA PHE A 138 8.91 -6.80 8.68
C PHE A 138 7.96 -7.50 7.69
N ASN A 139 8.36 -7.57 6.42
CA ASN A 139 7.67 -8.34 5.43
C ASN A 139 7.82 -9.85 5.62
N ASN A 140 8.83 -10.35 6.33
CA ASN A 140 9.09 -11.79 6.42
C ASN A 140 9.01 -12.31 7.87
N VAL A 141 8.19 -11.66 8.71
CA VAL A 141 7.90 -12.07 10.08
C VAL A 141 6.41 -12.40 10.25
N VAL A 142 6.07 -13.22 11.23
CA VAL A 142 4.68 -13.46 11.61
C VAL A 142 4.32 -12.50 12.76
N TRP A 143 3.36 -11.63 12.48
CA TRP A 143 2.81 -10.68 13.44
C TRP A 143 1.83 -11.39 14.38
N ASP A 144 1.82 -10.96 15.63
CA ASP A 144 0.73 -11.35 16.54
C ASP A 144 -0.52 -10.58 16.11
N ALA A 145 -1.67 -11.26 16.04
CA ALA A 145 -2.86 -10.70 15.42
C ALA A 145 -4.08 -10.79 16.34
N VAL A 146 -4.85 -9.70 16.40
CA VAL A 146 -6.11 -9.61 17.14
C VAL A 146 -7.15 -8.94 16.25
N GLN A 147 -8.22 -9.68 15.92
CA GLN A 147 -9.42 -9.15 15.26
C GLN A 147 -10.57 -9.14 16.26
N ASN A 148 -10.98 -7.95 16.70
CA ASN A 148 -12.06 -7.79 17.69
C ASN A 148 -13.44 -7.62 17.04
N ASP A 149 -13.49 -7.21 15.78
CA ASP A 149 -14.70 -6.94 15.01
C ASP A 149 -14.46 -7.19 13.50
N GLU A 150 -15.52 -7.05 12.69
CA GLU A 150 -15.47 -7.32 11.24
C GLU A 150 -14.73 -6.24 10.43
N GLY A 151 -14.42 -5.08 11.01
CA GLY A 151 -13.84 -3.93 10.32
C GLY A 151 -12.38 -3.65 10.67
N THR A 152 -11.83 -4.28 11.71
CA THR A 152 -10.53 -3.91 12.29
C THR A 152 -9.63 -5.10 12.57
N LEU A 153 -8.35 -4.99 12.23
CA LEU A 153 -7.29 -5.95 12.57
C LEU A 153 -6.11 -5.22 13.19
N LEU A 154 -5.74 -5.60 14.43
CA LEU A 154 -4.52 -5.17 15.08
C LEU A 154 -3.43 -6.21 14.88
N LEU A 155 -2.28 -5.78 14.38
CA LEU A 155 -1.04 -6.54 14.28
C LEU A 155 0.01 -5.97 15.23
N SER A 156 0.71 -6.82 15.96
CA SER A 156 1.78 -6.45 16.89
C SER A 156 3.06 -7.23 16.60
N TYR A 157 4.21 -6.57 16.69
CA TYR A 157 5.52 -7.21 16.57
C TYR A 157 6.54 -6.52 17.47
N LEU A 158 7.34 -7.32 18.17
CA LEU A 158 8.51 -6.84 18.88
C LEU A 158 9.74 -7.16 18.04
N SER A 159 10.34 -6.11 17.47
CA SER A 159 11.62 -6.19 16.76
C SER A 159 12.74 -6.02 17.78
N PRO A 160 13.49 -7.09 18.14
CA PRO A 160 14.47 -7.01 19.22
C PRO A 160 15.68 -6.14 18.85
N ASP A 161 16.40 -5.67 19.87
CA ASP A 161 17.69 -5.00 19.72
C ASP A 161 18.66 -5.82 18.86
N GLY A 162 19.20 -5.21 17.82
CA GLY A 162 20.12 -5.82 16.86
C GLY A 162 19.43 -6.55 15.69
N GLU A 163 18.10 -6.64 15.64
CA GLU A 163 17.40 -7.23 14.48
C GLU A 163 17.78 -6.47 13.20
N GLU A 164 18.27 -7.20 12.19
CA GLU A 164 18.79 -6.67 10.92
C GLU A 164 19.87 -5.56 11.06
N GLY A 165 20.48 -5.46 12.25
CA GLY A 165 21.52 -4.48 12.58
C GLY A 165 21.02 -3.17 13.20
N TYR A 166 19.71 -3.02 13.43
CA TYR A 166 19.13 -1.84 14.06
C TYR A 166 19.25 -1.87 15.60
N PRO A 167 19.62 -0.76 16.27
CA PRO A 167 19.64 -0.68 17.72
C PRO A 167 18.24 -0.57 18.34
N GLY A 168 18.08 -1.05 19.56
CA GLY A 168 16.87 -0.91 20.37
C GLY A 168 15.80 -1.94 20.06
N ASN A 169 15.12 -2.38 21.12
CA ASN A 169 13.86 -3.10 20.98
C ASN A 169 12.81 -2.11 20.48
N LEU A 170 12.17 -2.41 19.34
CA LEU A 170 11.07 -1.63 18.80
C LEU A 170 9.78 -2.42 18.93
N GLN A 171 8.87 -1.94 19.78
CA GLN A 171 7.51 -2.46 19.84
C GLN A 171 6.67 -1.75 18.78
N VAL A 172 6.11 -2.49 17.85
CA VAL A 172 5.29 -1.96 16.75
C VAL A 172 3.87 -2.49 16.86
N ASN A 173 2.91 -1.62 16.63
CA ASN A 173 1.50 -1.95 16.46
C ASN A 173 1.01 -1.32 15.15
N VAL A 174 0.34 -2.12 14.33
CA VAL A 174 -0.29 -1.68 13.09
C VAL A 174 -1.76 -2.05 13.11
N THR A 175 -2.63 -1.06 12.96
CA THR A 175 -4.07 -1.25 12.90
C THR A 175 -4.53 -1.05 11.46
N TYR A 176 -5.09 -2.10 10.88
CA TYR A 176 -5.90 -2.02 9.67
C TYR A 176 -7.35 -1.79 10.05
N GLU A 177 -7.98 -0.80 9.43
CA GLU A 177 -9.39 -0.46 9.60
C GLU A 177 -10.03 -0.30 8.21
N LEU A 178 -11.11 -1.03 7.95
CA LEU A 178 -11.92 -0.87 6.76
C LEU A 178 -13.20 -0.10 7.12
N THR A 179 -13.24 1.19 6.79
CA THR A 179 -14.34 2.08 7.19
C THR A 179 -15.57 1.93 6.30
N SER A 180 -16.71 2.48 6.73
CA SER A 180 -17.94 2.53 5.92
C SER A 180 -17.78 3.30 4.62
N ASP A 181 -16.82 4.21 4.56
CA ASP A 181 -16.58 5.15 3.46
C ASP A 181 -15.63 4.59 2.41
N ASN A 182 -15.46 3.26 2.37
CA ASN A 182 -14.55 2.53 1.48
C ASN A 182 -13.08 2.97 1.64
N GLU A 183 -12.66 3.15 2.88
CA GLU A 183 -11.28 3.51 3.22
C GLU A 183 -10.59 2.30 3.84
N LEU A 184 -9.49 1.87 3.24
CA LEU A 184 -8.51 1.03 3.91
C LEU A 184 -7.52 1.95 4.63
N LYS A 185 -7.74 2.13 5.92
CA LYS A 185 -6.89 2.92 6.81
C LYS A 185 -5.87 2.01 7.50
N ILE A 186 -4.62 2.45 7.50
CA ILE A 186 -3.49 1.77 8.12
C ILE A 186 -2.84 2.76 9.08
N GLU A 187 -2.94 2.49 10.38
CA GLU A 187 -2.33 3.29 11.44
C GLU A 187 -1.14 2.54 12.04
N TYR A 188 -0.01 3.22 12.17
CA TYR A 188 1.23 2.67 12.71
C TYR A 188 1.60 3.39 14.00
N ARG A 189 1.92 2.62 15.03
CA ARG A 189 2.47 3.12 16.30
C ARG A 189 3.70 2.33 16.68
N ALA A 190 4.73 3.01 17.15
CA ALA A 190 5.90 2.32 17.68
C ALA A 190 6.57 3.07 18.83
N THR A 191 7.19 2.31 19.74
CA THR A 191 8.03 2.82 20.82
C THR A 191 9.31 2.01 20.90
N THR A 192 10.38 2.65 21.38
CA THR A 192 11.72 2.05 21.47
C THR A 192 12.35 2.24 22.84
N ASP A 193 13.25 1.34 23.21
CA ASP A 193 14.09 1.47 24.41
C ASP A 193 15.49 2.06 24.14
N LYS A 194 15.87 2.21 22.86
CA LYS A 194 17.07 2.94 22.41
C LYS A 194 16.79 3.74 21.13
N ALA A 195 17.52 4.83 20.94
CA ALA A 195 17.42 5.64 19.72
C ALA A 195 17.60 4.77 18.46
N THR A 196 16.66 4.83 17.51
CA THR A 196 16.70 4.05 16.26
C THR A 196 15.97 4.78 15.14
N PRO A 197 16.42 4.65 13.88
CA PRO A 197 15.59 5.08 12.76
C PRO A 197 14.36 4.18 12.64
N VAL A 198 13.21 4.79 12.34
CA VAL A 198 11.93 4.12 12.05
C VAL A 198 11.28 4.82 10.86
N ASN A 199 10.88 4.05 9.85
CA ASN A 199 10.12 4.52 8.69
C ASN A 199 9.24 3.35 8.23
N LEU A 200 7.96 3.35 8.61
CA LEU A 200 7.07 2.23 8.33
C LEU A 200 6.14 2.58 7.17
N THR A 201 5.93 1.63 6.26
CA THR A 201 5.00 1.82 5.14
C THR A 201 4.35 0.49 4.73
N HIS A 202 3.42 0.58 3.79
CA HIS A 202 2.70 -0.57 3.23
C HIS A 202 2.89 -0.62 1.71
N HIS A 203 3.33 -1.76 1.21
CA HIS A 203 3.82 -1.94 -0.16
C HIS A 203 2.82 -2.75 -1.02
N SER A 204 1.55 -2.32 -1.04
CA SER A 204 0.59 -2.88 -2.00
C SER A 204 0.89 -2.47 -3.44
N TYR A 205 0.66 -3.41 -4.34
CA TYR A 205 0.77 -3.23 -5.78
C TYR A 205 -0.63 -3.14 -6.36
N PHE A 206 -1.06 -1.95 -6.75
CA PHE A 206 -2.41 -1.68 -7.22
C PHE A 206 -2.52 -1.73 -8.74
N ASN A 207 -3.58 -2.35 -9.23
CA ASN A 207 -4.09 -2.18 -10.58
C ASN A 207 -5.61 -2.08 -10.51
N LEU A 208 -6.15 -0.88 -10.75
CA LEU A 208 -7.58 -0.61 -10.58
C LEU A 208 -8.45 -1.24 -11.68
N LYS A 209 -7.85 -1.78 -12.75
CA LYS A 209 -8.54 -2.66 -13.71
C LYS A 209 -8.85 -4.02 -13.10
N GLY A 210 -8.03 -4.46 -12.15
CA GLY A 210 -8.01 -5.78 -11.54
C GLY A 210 -6.61 -6.37 -11.50
N ALA A 211 -6.35 -7.24 -10.52
CA ALA A 211 -5.06 -7.85 -10.29
C ALA A 211 -4.58 -8.66 -11.52
N GLY A 212 -3.45 -8.25 -12.10
CA GLY A 212 -2.86 -8.87 -13.29
C GLY A 212 -3.58 -8.52 -14.60
N VAL A 213 -4.54 -7.59 -14.60
CA VAL A 213 -5.26 -7.16 -15.81
C VAL A 213 -4.49 -6.04 -16.52
N GLY A 214 -3.67 -6.45 -17.50
CA GLY A 214 -2.91 -5.51 -18.34
C GLY A 214 -1.90 -4.67 -17.56
N ASP A 215 -1.54 -3.51 -18.10
CA ASP A 215 -0.63 -2.55 -17.46
C ASP A 215 -1.38 -1.36 -16.83
N ILE A 216 -0.66 -0.53 -16.07
CA ILE A 216 -1.18 0.70 -15.45
C ILE A 216 -0.94 1.97 -16.28
N ASN A 217 -0.45 1.87 -17.52
CA ASN A 217 0.05 3.03 -18.27
C ASN A 217 -1.05 4.05 -18.61
N ASP A 218 -2.31 3.62 -18.67
CA ASP A 218 -3.49 4.46 -18.91
C ASP A 218 -4.17 4.96 -17.63
N HIS A 219 -3.71 4.55 -16.43
CA HIS A 219 -4.21 5.11 -15.18
C HIS A 219 -3.77 6.58 -15.10
N LEU A 220 -4.72 7.46 -14.76
CA LEU A 220 -4.44 8.87 -14.55
C LEU A 220 -3.96 9.05 -13.11
N LEU A 221 -2.72 9.47 -12.94
CA LEU A 221 -2.11 9.74 -11.66
C LEU A 221 -2.02 11.25 -11.43
N MET A 222 -2.37 11.69 -10.22
CA MET A 222 -2.04 12.98 -9.66
C MET A 222 -1.25 12.76 -8.37
N ILE A 223 -0.17 13.51 -8.16
CA ILE A 223 0.58 13.55 -6.91
C ILE A 223 0.62 15.01 -6.44
N ASN A 224 0.22 15.26 -5.19
CA ASN A 224 0.17 16.58 -4.58
C ASN A 224 1.57 17.02 -4.10
N ALA A 225 2.48 17.18 -5.04
CA ALA A 225 3.88 17.49 -4.77
C ALA A 225 4.46 18.38 -5.88
N ALA A 226 5.15 19.44 -5.47
CA ALA A 226 5.88 20.32 -6.39
C ALA A 226 7.36 19.93 -6.53
N ALA A 227 7.83 18.97 -5.75
CA ALA A 227 9.22 18.50 -5.77
C ALA A 227 9.33 16.99 -5.56
N PHE A 228 10.48 16.43 -5.92
CA PHE A 228 10.86 15.04 -5.70
C PHE A 228 12.31 14.95 -5.24
N THR A 229 12.77 13.77 -4.83
CA THR A 229 14.17 13.52 -4.44
C THR A 229 14.90 12.78 -5.57
N PRO A 230 15.73 13.46 -6.38
CA PRO A 230 16.57 12.80 -7.38
C PRO A 230 17.50 11.80 -6.74
N VAL A 231 17.75 10.70 -7.45
CA VAL A 231 18.59 9.60 -7.01
C VAL A 231 19.83 9.43 -7.88
N ASP A 232 20.82 8.74 -7.34
CA ASP A 232 21.97 8.23 -8.08
C ASP A 232 21.66 6.89 -8.78
N SER A 233 22.67 6.29 -9.42
CA SER A 233 22.53 5.00 -10.12
C SER A 233 22.25 3.81 -9.20
N GLY A 234 22.46 3.96 -7.89
CA GLY A 234 22.11 2.98 -6.85
C GLY A 234 20.74 3.24 -6.23
N LEU A 235 19.96 4.19 -6.77
CA LEU A 235 18.67 4.64 -6.27
C LEU A 235 18.74 5.24 -4.86
N ILE A 236 19.88 5.82 -4.49
CA ILE A 236 20.03 6.60 -3.25
C ILE A 236 19.80 8.08 -3.56
N PRO A 237 18.96 8.79 -2.79
CA PRO A 237 18.79 10.23 -2.99
C PRO A 237 20.11 10.99 -2.93
N THR A 238 20.28 11.95 -3.83
CA THR A 238 21.47 12.80 -3.87
C THR A 238 21.54 13.81 -2.71
N GLY A 239 20.44 13.95 -1.96
CA GLY A 239 20.21 15.01 -0.98
C GLY A 239 19.52 16.24 -1.55
N GLU A 240 19.38 16.33 -2.88
CA GLU A 240 18.64 17.40 -3.58
C GLU A 240 17.12 17.22 -3.41
N ILE A 241 16.41 18.35 -3.31
CA ILE A 241 14.96 18.43 -3.49
C ILE A 241 14.72 19.23 -4.78
N ALA A 242 14.38 18.53 -5.86
CA ALA A 242 14.26 19.11 -7.19
C ALA A 242 12.80 19.41 -7.54
N SER A 243 12.55 20.52 -8.24
CA SER A 243 11.21 20.83 -8.76
C SER A 243 10.77 19.78 -9.79
N VAL A 244 9.48 19.41 -9.75
CA VAL A 244 8.90 18.56 -10.79
C VAL A 244 8.57 19.35 -12.07
N GLU A 245 8.45 20.67 -11.99
CA GLU A 245 7.98 21.53 -13.08
C GLU A 245 8.80 21.36 -14.36
N GLY A 246 8.12 21.11 -15.48
CA GLY A 246 8.76 20.93 -16.78
C GLY A 246 9.52 19.60 -16.94
N THR A 247 9.34 18.66 -16.01
CA THR A 247 9.97 17.33 -16.05
C THR A 247 8.94 16.22 -16.24
N PRO A 248 9.37 14.98 -16.56
CA PRO A 248 8.49 13.81 -16.56
C PRO A 248 7.81 13.53 -15.22
N PHE A 249 8.30 14.10 -14.12
CA PHE A 249 7.84 13.87 -12.75
C PHE A 249 6.68 14.80 -12.35
N ASP A 250 6.25 15.71 -13.24
CA ASP A 250 5.13 16.62 -12.97
C ASP A 250 3.77 15.92 -13.09
N PHE A 251 3.34 15.33 -11.97
CA PHE A 251 2.01 14.76 -11.74
C PHE A 251 1.10 15.71 -10.95
N ARG A 252 1.38 17.01 -10.88
CA ARG A 252 0.50 17.98 -10.18
C ARG A 252 -0.89 18.05 -10.81
N GLN A 253 -1.02 17.65 -12.07
CA GLN A 253 -2.28 17.48 -12.78
C GLN A 253 -2.45 16.01 -13.18
N PRO A 254 -3.69 15.47 -13.18
CA PRO A 254 -3.96 14.11 -13.62
C PRO A 254 -3.33 13.81 -14.98
N THR A 255 -2.37 12.88 -14.98
CA THR A 255 -1.61 12.50 -16.18
C THR A 255 -1.53 10.99 -16.26
N ALA A 256 -1.72 10.41 -17.44
CA ALA A 256 -1.55 8.99 -17.64
C ALA A 256 -0.12 8.56 -17.25
N VAL A 257 0.04 7.52 -16.43
CA VAL A 257 1.36 7.09 -15.95
C VAL A 257 2.32 6.85 -17.12
N GLY A 258 1.83 6.21 -18.19
CA GLY A 258 2.62 5.88 -19.37
C GLY A 258 2.98 7.08 -20.26
N ALA A 259 2.42 8.27 -20.03
CA ALA A 259 2.58 9.41 -20.94
C ALA A 259 4.03 9.88 -21.08
N ARG A 260 4.79 9.83 -19.98
CA ARG A 260 6.15 10.40 -19.90
C ARG A 260 7.21 9.43 -19.39
N VAL A 261 6.83 8.21 -19.03
CA VAL A 261 7.69 7.21 -18.37
C VAL A 261 8.89 6.76 -19.23
N ASN A 262 8.83 6.98 -20.55
CA ASN A 262 9.90 6.64 -21.50
C ASN A 262 10.62 7.87 -22.07
N GLU A 263 10.40 9.08 -21.52
CA GLU A 263 11.15 10.26 -21.92
C GLU A 263 12.65 10.13 -21.62
N ASP A 264 13.48 10.83 -22.40
CA ASP A 264 14.94 10.82 -22.22
C ASP A 264 15.35 11.68 -21.02
N HIS A 265 15.16 11.15 -19.82
CA HIS A 265 15.50 11.80 -18.56
C HIS A 265 16.34 10.88 -17.67
N GLN A 266 17.42 11.41 -17.08
CA GLN A 266 18.39 10.62 -16.31
C GLN A 266 17.74 9.82 -15.17
N GLN A 267 16.81 10.45 -14.44
CA GLN A 267 16.10 9.84 -13.33
C GLN A 267 15.20 8.67 -13.78
N LEU A 268 14.54 8.77 -14.94
CA LEU A 268 13.78 7.65 -15.52
C LEU A 268 14.69 6.48 -15.93
N LYS A 269 15.92 6.77 -16.40
CA LYS A 269 16.91 5.72 -16.70
C LYS A 269 17.37 4.99 -15.46
N TYR A 270 17.58 5.70 -14.34
CA TYR A 270 17.96 5.07 -13.08
C TYR A 270 16.83 4.21 -12.52
N GLY A 271 15.59 4.70 -12.50
CA GLY A 271 14.43 3.95 -12.00
C GLY A 271 13.82 2.92 -12.95
N LEU A 272 14.33 2.82 -14.20
CA LEU A 272 13.71 2.07 -15.31
C LEU A 272 12.24 2.49 -15.56
N GLY A 273 11.94 3.76 -15.30
CA GLY A 273 10.61 4.33 -15.13
C GLY A 273 10.56 5.13 -13.83
N TYR A 274 9.38 5.21 -13.21
CA TYR A 274 9.23 5.86 -11.90
C TYR A 274 9.56 4.87 -10.78
N ASP A 275 10.58 5.20 -9.99
CA ASP A 275 10.86 4.62 -8.68
C ASP A 275 11.45 5.72 -7.77
N HIS A 276 10.64 6.74 -7.47
CA HIS A 276 11.11 7.95 -6.79
C HIS A 276 10.18 8.37 -5.65
N ASN A 277 10.72 9.13 -4.71
CA ASN A 277 9.97 9.76 -3.64
C ASN A 277 9.60 11.20 -4.03
N TRP A 278 8.31 11.52 -3.97
CA TRP A 278 7.79 12.87 -4.10
C TRP A 278 7.72 13.53 -2.73
N VAL A 279 8.06 14.81 -2.68
CA VAL A 279 8.00 15.65 -1.48
C VAL A 279 6.61 16.26 -1.40
N LEU A 280 5.78 15.75 -0.48
CA LEU A 280 4.36 16.11 -0.40
C LEU A 280 4.18 17.56 0.04
N THR A 281 3.18 18.22 -0.55
CA THR A 281 2.71 19.53 -0.09
C THR A 281 1.76 19.32 1.08
N PRO A 282 2.13 19.67 2.32
CA PRO A 282 1.27 19.41 3.47
C PRO A 282 -0.04 20.20 3.38
N ALA A 283 -1.13 19.60 3.83
CA ALA A 283 -2.39 20.31 4.01
C ALA A 283 -2.27 21.33 5.17
N ASP A 284 -3.03 22.43 5.09
CA ASP A 284 -3.10 23.43 6.17
C ASP A 284 -3.65 22.83 7.48
N SER A 285 -4.49 21.79 7.39
CA SER A 285 -5.05 21.06 8.52
C SER A 285 -5.49 19.66 8.12
N GLY A 286 -5.44 18.70 9.05
CA GLY A 286 -5.85 17.32 8.80
C GLY A 286 -4.78 16.51 8.05
N LEU A 287 -5.20 15.42 7.42
CA LEU A 287 -4.32 14.59 6.59
C LEU A 287 -4.10 15.22 5.21
N THR A 288 -2.90 15.05 4.68
CA THR A 288 -2.52 15.50 3.35
C THR A 288 -3.07 14.53 2.31
N LEU A 289 -3.80 15.02 1.31
CA LEU A 289 -4.02 14.27 0.07
C LEU A 289 -2.67 14.14 -0.63
N ALA A 290 -2.12 12.93 -0.67
CA ALA A 290 -0.81 12.64 -1.24
C ALA A 290 -0.89 12.37 -2.74
N ALA A 291 -1.86 11.55 -3.15
CA ALA A 291 -2.04 11.16 -4.54
C ALA A 291 -3.50 10.80 -4.85
N ARG A 292 -3.86 10.83 -6.14
CA ARG A 292 -5.12 10.31 -6.67
C ARG A 292 -4.84 9.51 -7.94
N VAL A 293 -5.45 8.34 -8.05
CA VAL A 293 -5.40 7.47 -9.23
C VAL A 293 -6.81 7.28 -9.76
N VAL A 294 -6.99 7.38 -11.08
CA VAL A 294 -8.25 7.09 -11.77
C VAL A 294 -7.98 6.07 -12.88
N GLU A 295 -8.76 5.01 -12.91
CA GLU A 295 -8.78 4.09 -14.05
C GLU A 295 -9.94 4.45 -14.98
N PRO A 296 -9.63 4.87 -16.22
CA PRO A 296 -10.61 5.55 -17.06
C PRO A 296 -11.77 4.67 -17.54
N VAL A 297 -11.63 3.35 -17.62
CA VAL A 297 -12.66 2.47 -18.19
C VAL A 297 -13.70 2.07 -17.13
N SER A 298 -13.25 1.47 -16.03
CA SER A 298 -14.08 1.06 -14.90
C SER A 298 -14.60 2.27 -14.11
N GLY A 299 -13.88 3.40 -14.15
CA GLY A 299 -14.17 4.57 -13.33
C GLY A 299 -13.76 4.39 -11.87
N ARG A 300 -13.05 3.31 -11.50
CA ARG A 300 -12.49 3.17 -10.14
C ARG A 300 -11.50 4.28 -9.87
N THR A 301 -11.56 4.82 -8.66
CA THR A 301 -10.65 5.85 -8.16
C THR A 301 -10.03 5.39 -6.84
N MET A 302 -8.81 5.85 -6.60
CA MET A 302 -8.12 5.68 -5.33
C MET A 302 -7.49 7.02 -4.94
N GLU A 303 -7.85 7.53 -3.77
CA GLU A 303 -7.21 8.69 -3.14
C GLU A 303 -6.35 8.21 -1.96
N VAL A 304 -5.14 8.76 -1.83
CA VAL A 304 -4.22 8.41 -0.77
C VAL A 304 -4.08 9.61 0.17
N TYR A 305 -4.39 9.42 1.46
CA TYR A 305 -4.23 10.45 2.49
C TYR A 305 -3.21 10.01 3.54
N THR A 306 -2.40 10.93 4.04
CA THR A 306 -1.35 10.60 5.02
C THR A 306 -0.90 11.80 5.86
N ASN A 307 -0.22 11.51 6.96
CA ASN A 307 0.58 12.49 7.72
C ASN A 307 2.09 12.40 7.38
N GLU A 308 2.51 11.49 6.51
CA GLU A 308 3.90 11.35 6.07
C GLU A 308 4.35 12.53 5.19
N PRO A 309 5.65 12.89 5.19
CA PRO A 309 6.16 14.00 4.39
C PRO A 309 6.39 13.62 2.92
N GLY A 310 6.44 12.32 2.61
CA GLY A 310 6.76 11.81 1.29
C GLY A 310 5.86 10.68 0.82
N ILE A 311 5.90 10.43 -0.49
CA ILE A 311 5.28 9.26 -1.09
C ILE A 311 6.23 8.67 -2.15
N GLN A 312 6.57 7.40 -2.02
CA GLN A 312 7.22 6.65 -3.08
C GLN A 312 6.18 6.31 -4.13
N PHE A 313 6.43 6.70 -5.38
CA PHE A 313 5.72 6.14 -6.53
C PHE A 313 6.66 5.23 -7.31
N TYR A 314 6.30 3.94 -7.30
CA TYR A 314 6.94 2.91 -8.09
C TYR A 314 5.96 2.40 -9.17
N GLY A 315 6.39 2.50 -10.43
CA GLY A 315 5.59 2.17 -11.61
C GLY A 315 5.60 0.70 -12.03
N GLY A 316 6.02 -0.24 -11.15
CA GLY A 316 6.03 -1.66 -11.48
C GLY A 316 7.13 -2.06 -12.48
N ASN A 317 8.24 -1.32 -12.52
CA ASN A 317 9.27 -1.44 -13.57
C ASN A 317 10.06 -2.77 -13.51
N PHE A 318 10.15 -3.42 -12.34
CA PHE A 318 10.87 -4.67 -12.14
C PHE A 318 9.99 -5.91 -12.27
N LEU A 319 8.67 -5.76 -12.36
CA LEU A 319 7.79 -6.86 -12.75
C LEU A 319 8.17 -7.33 -14.15
N ASN A 320 8.21 -8.65 -14.35
CA ASN A 320 8.79 -9.25 -15.56
C ASN A 320 8.03 -10.50 -16.03
N GLY A 321 6.91 -10.85 -15.40
CA GLY A 321 6.09 -12.02 -15.74
C GLY A 321 6.62 -13.36 -15.21
N GLN A 322 7.59 -13.37 -14.29
CA GLN A 322 8.06 -14.61 -13.64
C GLN A 322 7.12 -15.07 -12.51
N ASP A 323 6.40 -14.17 -11.86
CA ASP A 323 5.43 -14.51 -10.83
C ASP A 323 4.04 -14.71 -11.42
N THR A 324 3.42 -15.83 -11.02
CA THR A 324 2.00 -16.13 -11.27
C THR A 324 1.26 -16.00 -9.95
N GLY A 325 0.39 -15.00 -9.83
CA GLY A 325 -0.33 -14.70 -8.61
C GLY A 325 -1.70 -15.35 -8.52
N LYS A 326 -2.59 -14.69 -7.77
CA LYS A 326 -3.99 -15.12 -7.60
C LYS A 326 -4.67 -15.38 -8.94
N ASN A 327 -5.55 -16.38 -8.95
CA ASN A 327 -6.34 -16.77 -10.13
C ASN A 327 -5.52 -17.15 -11.37
N GLY A 328 -4.25 -17.51 -11.20
CA GLY A 328 -3.36 -17.88 -12.32
C GLY A 328 -2.92 -16.69 -13.17
N MET A 329 -3.09 -15.46 -12.67
CA MET A 329 -2.73 -14.24 -13.39
C MET A 329 -1.21 -14.02 -13.35
N VAL A 330 -0.62 -13.77 -14.52
CA VAL A 330 0.82 -13.48 -14.63
C VAL A 330 1.05 -11.97 -14.42
N TYR A 331 2.03 -11.62 -13.59
CA TYR A 331 2.33 -10.23 -13.24
C TYR A 331 3.42 -9.65 -14.13
N HIS A 332 2.98 -8.97 -15.19
CA HIS A 332 3.85 -8.41 -16.23
C HIS A 332 4.46 -7.06 -15.85
N HIS A 333 5.47 -6.64 -16.62
CA HIS A 333 6.09 -5.33 -16.54
C HIS A 333 5.06 -4.20 -16.54
N ARG A 334 5.15 -3.31 -15.54
CA ARG A 334 4.20 -2.20 -15.30
C ARG A 334 2.75 -2.68 -15.11
N GLY A 335 2.57 -3.90 -14.63
CA GLY A 335 1.26 -4.50 -14.35
C GLY A 335 0.53 -3.91 -13.14
N ALA A 336 1.25 -3.17 -12.28
CA ALA A 336 0.72 -2.50 -11.09
C ALA A 336 1.61 -1.33 -10.68
N LEU A 337 1.08 -0.45 -9.82
CA LEU A 337 1.80 0.66 -9.19
C LEU A 337 1.79 0.55 -7.66
N CYS A 338 2.79 1.13 -7.01
CA CYS A 338 2.85 1.29 -5.55
C CYS A 338 2.85 2.78 -5.19
N LEU A 339 2.19 3.10 -4.07
CA LEU A 339 2.07 4.44 -3.51
C LEU A 339 2.37 4.37 -2.01
N GLU A 340 3.64 4.30 -1.67
CA GLU A 340 4.11 4.07 -0.30
C GLU A 340 4.29 5.41 0.41
N THR A 341 3.39 5.75 1.33
CA THR A 341 3.54 6.95 2.16
C THR A 341 4.64 6.72 3.19
N GLN A 342 5.63 7.61 3.27
CA GLN A 342 6.84 7.39 4.07
C GLN A 342 7.62 8.68 4.33
N HIS A 343 8.61 8.60 5.22
CA HIS A 343 9.72 9.55 5.23
C HIS A 343 10.63 9.33 4.02
N PHE A 344 11.47 10.32 3.71
CA PHE A 344 12.33 10.27 2.53
C PHE A 344 13.35 9.13 2.66
N PRO A 345 13.68 8.44 1.56
CA PRO A 345 14.74 7.44 1.57
C PRO A 345 16.08 8.05 2.02
N ASP A 346 16.90 7.24 2.69
CA ASP A 346 18.21 7.63 3.20
C ASP A 346 18.21 8.81 4.20
N SER A 347 17.07 9.19 4.79
CA SER A 347 16.98 10.19 5.86
C SER A 347 18.01 10.00 6.99
N PRO A 348 18.34 8.78 7.46
CA PRO A 348 19.39 8.60 8.48
C PRO A 348 20.78 9.15 8.09
N ASN A 349 21.05 9.34 6.81
CA ASN A 349 22.31 9.88 6.28
C ASN A 349 22.17 11.29 5.67
N GLN A 350 20.97 11.87 5.65
CA GLN A 350 20.64 13.13 4.98
C GLN A 350 20.05 14.11 6.00
N GLN A 351 20.90 14.89 6.68
CA GLN A 351 20.51 15.75 7.80
C GLN A 351 19.43 16.80 7.47
N GLN A 352 19.31 17.17 6.20
CA GLN A 352 18.33 18.13 5.69
C GLN A 352 16.95 17.50 5.43
N PHE A 353 16.83 16.18 5.43
CA PHE A 353 15.56 15.48 5.28
C PHE A 353 14.81 15.38 6.62
N PRO A 354 13.49 15.17 6.60
CA PRO A 354 12.73 14.90 7.81
C PRO A 354 13.35 13.74 8.59
N SER A 355 13.58 13.97 9.89
CA SER A 355 14.21 13.01 10.77
C SER A 355 13.34 11.77 10.94
N THR A 356 13.97 10.60 10.82
CA THR A 356 13.35 9.30 11.11
C THR A 356 13.78 8.74 12.46
N LEU A 357 14.56 9.49 13.25
CA LEU A 357 15.08 9.03 14.54
C LEU A 357 13.98 9.04 15.60
N LEU A 358 13.66 7.87 16.15
CA LEU A 358 12.78 7.71 17.30
C LEU A 358 13.62 7.55 18.56
N GLU A 359 13.39 8.40 19.56
CA GLU A 359 14.08 8.37 20.86
C GLU A 359 13.24 7.65 21.94
N PRO A 360 13.89 7.08 22.98
CA PRO A 360 13.16 6.55 24.14
C PRO A 360 12.25 7.60 24.79
N GLY A 361 11.01 7.20 25.08
CA GLY A 361 9.98 8.09 25.63
C GLY A 361 9.17 8.86 24.58
N GLN A 362 9.52 8.76 23.30
CA GLN A 362 8.68 9.23 22.19
C GLN A 362 7.79 8.10 21.67
N GLU A 363 6.73 8.47 20.95
CA GLU A 363 5.89 7.56 20.17
C GLU A 363 6.02 7.93 18.69
N TYR A 364 6.34 6.94 17.85
CA TYR A 364 6.19 7.04 16.41
C TYR A 364 4.70 6.92 16.06
N TYR A 365 4.19 7.82 15.23
CA TYR A 365 2.83 7.79 14.73
C TYR A 365 2.80 8.09 13.23
N SER A 366 2.21 7.18 12.46
CA SER A 366 1.98 7.35 11.03
C SER A 366 0.60 6.83 10.66
N VAL A 367 -0.02 7.43 9.65
CA VAL A 367 -1.30 6.95 9.10
C VAL A 367 -1.30 7.10 7.58
N CYS A 368 -1.80 6.05 6.92
CA CYS A 368 -2.07 6.02 5.49
C CYS A 368 -3.52 5.58 5.27
N ILE A 369 -4.24 6.27 4.39
CA ILE A 369 -5.60 5.91 4.01
C ILE A 369 -5.64 5.74 2.50
N TYR A 370 -6.04 4.56 2.04
CA TYR A 370 -6.44 4.32 0.65
C TYR A 370 -7.96 4.40 0.57
N LYS A 371 -8.48 5.53 0.09
CA LYS A 371 -9.92 5.77 -0.10
C LYS A 371 -10.32 5.40 -1.51
N PHE A 372 -11.29 4.50 -1.65
CA PHE A 372 -11.77 4.04 -2.94
C PHE A 372 -13.13 4.65 -3.27
N GLY A 373 -13.31 5.00 -4.54
CA GLY A 373 -14.56 5.55 -5.04
C GLY A 373 -14.75 5.28 -6.52
N VAL A 374 -15.79 5.88 -7.09
CA VAL A 374 -16.10 5.79 -8.52
C VAL A 374 -16.30 7.18 -9.11
N GLU A 375 -15.85 7.37 -10.35
CA GLU A 375 -16.07 8.58 -11.14
C GLU A 375 -16.60 8.20 -12.52
N ASP A 376 -17.62 8.94 -12.98
CA ASP A 376 -18.10 8.85 -14.36
C ASP A 376 -17.13 9.57 -15.30
N THR A 377 -16.17 8.81 -15.82
CA THR A 377 -15.22 9.26 -16.84
C THR A 377 -15.84 9.36 -18.24
N ALA A 378 -17.12 9.02 -18.38
CA ALA A 378 -17.86 9.11 -19.64
C ALA A 378 -18.37 10.54 -19.92
N ALA A 379 -17.47 11.51 -20.01
CA ALA A 379 -17.64 12.79 -20.73
C ALA A 379 -16.44 13.71 -20.53
N LYS A 380 -15.41 13.60 -21.38
CA LYS A 380 -14.70 14.76 -21.93
C LYS A 380 -14.28 14.49 -23.37
#